data_AF-A0A258FU39-F1
#
_entry.id   AF-A0A258FU39-F1
#
_cell.length_a   1.000
_cell.length_b   1.000
_cell.length_c   1.000
_cell.angle_alpha   90.00
_cell.angle_beta   90.00
_cell.angle_gamma   90.00
#
_symmetry.space_group_name_H-M   'P 1'
#
loop_
_entity.id
_entity.type
_entity.pdbx_description
1 polymer ?
#
loop_
_entity_poly.entity_id
_entity_poly.type
_entity_poly.pdbx_seq_one_letter_code
_entity_poly.pdbx_strand_id
1 'polypeptide(L)'
;MGGALPTGAKSAFYRDDFGDFVDVRNFVNNGGQQGVQRRVLAPGSTRAINPYAFLVVTENHVYGNAVNKEAEALIQQIQSLNLRFVTVSSDKVGIVTTLDGPPLEGGDIAGRIGGFSDIEALEQTGAQTSAIIDAVLARKNGLHSNYENFQKFLDEGGRLGMQHDVLVPGVYMLNPFLVSVESAPMLVIEQGEVCVIKSFIGLPTVDSSGETYKFGSIVSPGHQGIWSEPLRTGKYAVNPHIYSPIKVPTAILQLNWATATSEAHDLDRKLTSITAKSKDAFQFNIDLQVQIHVPDTKAARVIGSVGTMENLVSEVLQAAVGNYFRNKLSEMPATNFIETRGAVQQEATDYITEYLSRYDVEVRGVYIQDVALPIELVKVLTEREIAKQEKTTFSFQQEAQKARVELEAQTGQADMQKQLATAKVSIEINEATAKADVAKAEGNRQVLELTGQGEAAKIQSIGEAQGAAEKALGLGKAAGYQAQRDAIGAGQTATVAVIEALSQSKMPFMPQTLITSGGGEMGGLLQLVLANLATGATPSLEEPRPAAETTAHTPSSDGNEA
;
A
#
# COMPACT_ATOMS: atom_id res chain seq x y z
N MET A 1 -55.22 -47.78 -48.46
CA MET A 1 -54.94 -47.97 -49.91
C MET A 1 -53.51 -47.53 -50.19
N GLY A 2 -52.91 -47.97 -51.31
CA GLY A 2 -51.50 -47.71 -51.63
C GLY A 2 -50.57 -48.87 -51.27
N GLY A 3 -49.29 -48.71 -51.56
CA GLY A 3 -48.26 -49.71 -51.25
C GLY A 3 -48.02 -49.91 -49.74
N ALA A 4 -47.36 -51.00 -49.37
CA ALA A 4 -46.86 -51.18 -48.00
C ALA A 4 -45.74 -50.18 -47.69
N LEU A 5 -45.50 -49.91 -46.39
CA LEU A 5 -44.33 -49.16 -45.95
C LEU A 5 -43.04 -49.95 -46.27
N PRO A 6 -41.94 -49.27 -46.68
CA PRO A 6 -40.65 -49.92 -46.80
C PRO A 6 -40.14 -50.36 -45.41
N THR A 7 -39.52 -51.54 -45.35
CA THR A 7 -39.10 -52.19 -44.10
C THR A 7 -38.25 -51.27 -43.22
N GLY A 8 -38.76 -50.94 -42.04
CA GLY A 8 -38.07 -50.11 -41.05
C GLY A 8 -38.50 -48.63 -41.01
N ALA A 9 -39.20 -48.13 -42.04
CA ALA A 9 -39.74 -46.76 -42.03
C ALA A 9 -41.03 -46.67 -41.20
N LYS A 10 -41.17 -45.59 -40.42
CA LYS A 10 -42.40 -45.29 -39.65
C LYS A 10 -43.42 -44.46 -40.44
N SER A 11 -42.98 -43.79 -41.50
CA SER A 11 -43.82 -42.89 -42.30
C SER A 11 -43.77 -43.15 -43.80
N ALA A 12 -44.88 -42.86 -44.46
CA ALA A 12 -45.07 -42.99 -45.90
C ALA A 12 -44.28 -41.94 -46.67
N PHE A 13 -43.62 -42.35 -47.76
CA PHE A 13 -42.94 -41.47 -48.69
C PHE A 13 -43.92 -40.45 -49.30
N TYR A 14 -43.52 -39.18 -49.37
CA TYR A 14 -44.33 -38.09 -49.92
C TYR A 14 -43.74 -37.56 -51.24
N ARG A 15 -44.60 -37.06 -52.13
CA ARG A 15 -44.26 -36.41 -53.41
C ARG A 15 -45.17 -35.21 -53.61
N ASP A 16 -44.66 -34.15 -54.21
CA ASP A 16 -45.46 -32.96 -54.50
C ASP A 16 -46.63 -33.22 -55.46
N ASP A 17 -46.52 -34.28 -56.28
CA ASP A 17 -47.62 -34.79 -57.12
C ASP A 17 -48.86 -35.25 -56.31
N PHE A 18 -48.69 -35.63 -55.04
CA PHE A 18 -49.82 -35.98 -54.15
C PHE A 18 -50.58 -34.74 -53.63
N GLY A 19 -49.95 -33.57 -53.69
CA GLY A 19 -50.49 -32.31 -53.21
C GLY A 19 -50.99 -32.38 -51.76
N ASP A 20 -52.25 -32.01 -51.56
CA ASP A 20 -52.94 -31.99 -50.27
C ASP A 20 -53.90 -33.19 -50.08
N PHE A 21 -53.61 -34.34 -50.71
CA PHE A 21 -54.36 -35.61 -50.61
C PHE A 21 -55.85 -35.55 -51.03
N VAL A 22 -56.20 -34.59 -51.89
CA VAL A 22 -57.57 -34.39 -52.40
C VAL A 22 -57.97 -35.47 -53.43
N ASP A 23 -57.08 -35.87 -54.34
CA ASP A 23 -57.34 -36.94 -55.31
C ASP A 23 -56.71 -38.28 -54.91
N VAL A 24 -57.57 -39.20 -54.45
CA VAL A 24 -57.22 -40.59 -54.10
C VAL A 24 -56.68 -41.37 -55.31
N ARG A 25 -57.18 -41.11 -56.53
CA ARG A 25 -56.73 -41.82 -57.74
C ARG A 25 -55.29 -41.43 -58.08
N ASN A 26 -55.00 -40.13 -58.06
CA ASN A 26 -53.64 -39.62 -58.28
C ASN A 26 -52.66 -40.13 -57.22
N PHE A 27 -53.05 -40.16 -55.94
CA PHE A 27 -52.25 -40.75 -54.86
C PHE A 27 -51.93 -42.23 -55.09
N VAL A 28 -52.92 -43.07 -55.43
CA VAL A 28 -52.71 -44.50 -55.68
C VAL A 28 -51.87 -44.74 -56.94
N ASN A 29 -52.16 -44.03 -58.03
CA ASN A 29 -51.44 -44.19 -59.30
C ASN A 29 -49.96 -43.79 -59.19
N ASN A 30 -49.64 -42.73 -58.44
CA ASN A 30 -48.27 -42.22 -58.31
C ASN A 30 -47.45 -42.92 -57.22
N GLY A 31 -47.92 -44.07 -56.71
CA GLY A 31 -47.20 -44.93 -55.79
C GLY A 31 -47.32 -44.57 -54.30
N GLY A 32 -48.40 -43.91 -53.89
CA GLY A 32 -48.67 -43.57 -52.49
C GLY A 32 -48.66 -44.78 -51.56
N GLN A 33 -48.18 -44.59 -50.34
CA GLN A 33 -47.96 -45.65 -49.35
C GLN A 33 -48.94 -45.56 -48.17
N GLN A 34 -49.26 -46.70 -47.57
CA GLN A 34 -50.06 -46.80 -46.35
C GLN A 34 -49.29 -46.29 -45.12
N GLY A 35 -50.02 -45.90 -44.06
CA GLY A 35 -49.42 -45.38 -42.82
C GLY A 35 -49.41 -43.85 -42.73
N VAL A 36 -48.67 -43.33 -41.75
CA VAL A 36 -48.61 -41.89 -41.41
C VAL A 36 -47.91 -41.12 -42.52
N GLN A 37 -48.56 -40.12 -43.10
CA GLN A 37 -48.00 -39.29 -44.17
C GLN A 37 -47.07 -38.21 -43.59
N ARG A 38 -46.00 -37.88 -44.33
CA ARG A 38 -44.98 -36.92 -43.88
C ARG A 38 -45.46 -35.46 -43.84
N ARG A 39 -46.24 -35.05 -44.84
CA ARG A 39 -46.72 -33.66 -45.00
C ARG A 39 -47.84 -33.34 -44.00
N VAL A 40 -47.62 -32.32 -43.16
CA VAL A 40 -48.66 -31.72 -42.32
C VAL A 40 -49.57 -30.83 -43.17
N LEU A 41 -50.88 -30.82 -42.87
CA LEU A 41 -51.86 -30.00 -43.58
C LEU A 41 -51.97 -28.61 -42.95
N ALA A 42 -51.79 -27.55 -43.73
CA ALA A 42 -51.84 -26.19 -43.23
C ALA A 42 -53.26 -25.78 -42.75
N PRO A 43 -53.38 -25.10 -41.59
CA PRO A 43 -54.66 -24.66 -41.04
C PRO A 43 -55.35 -23.64 -41.98
N GLY A 44 -56.66 -23.48 -41.81
CA GLY A 44 -57.43 -22.45 -42.50
C GLY A 44 -57.73 -22.71 -43.98
N SER A 45 -57.38 -23.88 -44.53
CA SER A 45 -57.72 -24.27 -45.90
C SER A 45 -58.72 -25.44 -45.93
N THR A 46 -59.91 -25.21 -46.49
CA THR A 46 -60.95 -26.24 -46.64
C THR A 46 -60.56 -27.23 -47.73
N ARG A 47 -60.41 -28.51 -47.40
CA ARG A 47 -59.89 -29.57 -48.29
C ARG A 47 -60.92 -30.69 -48.41
N ALA A 48 -61.26 -31.08 -49.65
CA ALA A 48 -62.16 -32.18 -49.92
C ALA A 48 -61.41 -33.53 -49.88
N ILE A 49 -61.15 -34.03 -48.67
CA ILE A 49 -60.42 -35.28 -48.44
C ILE A 49 -61.42 -36.45 -48.28
N ASN A 50 -61.14 -37.61 -48.90
CA ASN A 50 -62.02 -38.77 -48.85
C ASN A 50 -61.90 -39.52 -47.50
N PRO A 51 -62.98 -39.59 -46.68
CA PRO A 51 -62.95 -40.13 -45.31
C PRO A 51 -62.78 -41.65 -45.19
N TYR A 52 -62.78 -42.38 -46.31
CA TYR A 52 -62.45 -43.82 -46.38
C TYR A 52 -61.05 -44.10 -46.95
N ALA A 53 -60.39 -43.10 -47.52
CA ALA A 53 -59.04 -43.23 -48.08
C ALA A 53 -57.96 -42.67 -47.15
N PHE A 54 -58.27 -41.57 -46.45
CA PHE A 54 -57.39 -40.88 -45.53
C PHE A 54 -58.09 -40.57 -44.21
N LEU A 55 -57.32 -40.50 -43.13
CA LEU A 55 -57.75 -40.15 -41.79
C LEU A 55 -57.01 -38.88 -41.38
N VAL A 56 -57.73 -37.82 -41.01
CA VAL A 56 -57.12 -36.54 -40.60
C VAL A 56 -57.30 -36.39 -39.09
N VAL A 57 -56.21 -36.56 -38.35
CA VAL A 57 -56.17 -36.38 -36.89
C VAL A 57 -55.86 -34.91 -36.57
N THR A 58 -56.64 -34.31 -35.69
CA THR A 58 -56.42 -32.97 -35.13
C THR A 58 -56.51 -33.04 -33.60
N GLU A 59 -56.06 -32.01 -32.88
CA GLU A 59 -56.10 -31.96 -31.41
C GLU A 59 -57.48 -32.30 -30.82
N ASN A 60 -58.57 -31.83 -31.46
CA ASN A 60 -59.93 -31.97 -30.92
C ASN A 60 -60.78 -33.04 -31.63
N HIS A 61 -60.37 -33.54 -32.80
CA HIS A 61 -61.21 -34.42 -33.62
C HIS A 61 -60.42 -35.28 -34.61
N VAL A 62 -60.97 -36.46 -34.95
CA VAL A 62 -60.47 -37.34 -36.00
C VAL A 62 -61.51 -37.38 -37.12
N TYR A 63 -61.13 -36.94 -38.32
CA TYR A 63 -62.01 -36.96 -39.49
C TYR A 63 -61.72 -38.20 -40.35
N GLY A 64 -62.76 -39.01 -40.55
CA GLY A 64 -62.72 -40.24 -41.35
C GLY A 64 -62.97 -41.50 -40.53
N ASN A 65 -63.22 -42.62 -41.22
CA ASN A 65 -63.61 -43.88 -40.60
C ASN A 65 -62.44 -44.86 -40.57
N ALA A 66 -61.97 -45.26 -39.38
CA ALA A 66 -60.97 -46.30 -39.24
C ALA A 66 -61.54 -47.67 -39.68
N VAL A 67 -60.96 -48.26 -40.72
CA VAL A 67 -61.42 -49.55 -41.29
C VAL A 67 -60.71 -50.75 -40.64
N ASN A 68 -59.49 -50.54 -40.12
CA ASN A 68 -58.62 -51.58 -39.55
C ASN A 68 -58.19 -51.21 -38.11
N LYS A 69 -58.04 -52.21 -37.24
CA LYS A 69 -57.54 -52.05 -35.86
C LYS A 69 -56.16 -51.39 -35.76
N GLU A 70 -55.31 -51.60 -36.76
CA GLU A 70 -53.99 -50.96 -36.87
C GLU A 70 -54.11 -49.42 -37.00
N ALA A 71 -55.14 -48.95 -37.71
CA ALA A 71 -55.41 -47.52 -37.84
C ALA A 71 -55.97 -46.94 -36.53
N GLU A 72 -56.80 -47.69 -35.80
CA GLU A 72 -57.30 -47.30 -34.46
C GLU A 72 -56.14 -47.14 -33.46
N ALA A 73 -55.18 -48.08 -33.45
CA ALA A 73 -53.99 -48.00 -32.61
C ALA A 73 -53.09 -46.81 -32.97
N LEU A 74 -52.86 -46.56 -34.28
CA LEU A 74 -52.12 -45.38 -34.74
C LEU A 74 -52.83 -44.07 -34.39
N ILE A 75 -54.17 -44.01 -34.48
CA ILE A 75 -54.95 -42.85 -34.03
C ILE A 75 -54.71 -42.59 -32.54
N GLN A 76 -54.81 -43.60 -31.68
CA GLN A 76 -54.57 -43.44 -30.22
C GLN A 76 -53.12 -42.99 -29.93
N GLN A 77 -52.14 -43.50 -30.69
CA GLN A 77 -50.75 -43.06 -30.58
C GLN A 77 -50.57 -41.60 -31.00
N ILE A 78 -51.25 -41.14 -32.06
CA ILE A 78 -51.13 -39.76 -32.57
C ILE A 78 -51.92 -38.78 -31.68
N GLN A 79 -53.06 -39.19 -31.12
CA GLN A 79 -53.85 -38.38 -30.18
C GLN A 79 -53.19 -38.18 -28.81
N SER A 80 -52.24 -39.03 -28.42
CA SER A 80 -51.45 -38.82 -27.20
C SER A 80 -50.23 -37.90 -27.42
N LEU A 81 -49.94 -37.51 -28.67
CA LEU A 81 -48.95 -36.49 -29.01
C LEU A 81 -49.59 -35.09 -28.98
N ASN A 82 -48.77 -34.08 -28.65
CA ASN A 82 -49.20 -32.69 -28.61
C ASN A 82 -49.28 -32.10 -30.03
N LEU A 83 -50.45 -32.21 -30.69
CA LEU A 83 -50.70 -31.77 -32.07
C LEU A 83 -50.81 -30.25 -32.27
N ARG A 84 -50.05 -29.47 -31.50
CA ARG A 84 -50.00 -28.00 -31.55
C ARG A 84 -48.75 -27.51 -32.27
N PHE A 85 -48.79 -26.27 -32.77
CA PHE A 85 -47.62 -25.63 -33.36
C PHE A 85 -46.46 -25.50 -32.36
N VAL A 86 -45.28 -25.95 -32.76
CA VAL A 86 -44.09 -25.87 -31.92
C VAL A 86 -43.63 -24.42 -31.87
N THR A 87 -43.75 -23.80 -30.69
CA THR A 87 -43.44 -22.39 -30.47
C THR A 87 -42.18 -22.27 -29.62
N VAL A 88 -41.10 -21.75 -30.22
CA VAL A 88 -39.82 -21.50 -29.54
C VAL A 88 -39.79 -20.04 -29.09
N SER A 89 -39.58 -19.80 -27.79
CA SER A 89 -39.54 -18.45 -27.19
C SER A 89 -38.28 -17.67 -27.59
N SER A 90 -38.33 -16.33 -27.50
CA SER A 90 -37.27 -15.37 -27.92
C SER A 90 -35.84 -15.70 -27.48
N ASP A 91 -35.68 -16.28 -26.29
CA ASP A 91 -34.38 -16.53 -25.65
C ASP A 91 -34.09 -18.03 -25.49
N LYS A 92 -34.80 -18.86 -26.29
CA LYS A 92 -34.65 -20.32 -26.34
C LYS A 92 -34.29 -20.80 -27.74
N VAL A 93 -33.76 -22.01 -27.80
CA VAL A 93 -33.52 -22.77 -29.02
C VAL A 93 -34.34 -24.06 -28.98
N GLY A 94 -34.87 -24.48 -30.13
CA GLY A 94 -35.52 -25.78 -30.27
C GLY A 94 -34.49 -26.84 -30.66
N ILE A 95 -34.16 -27.73 -29.73
CA ILE A 95 -33.34 -28.92 -29.99
C ILE A 95 -34.20 -29.93 -30.74
N VAL A 96 -33.79 -30.31 -31.94
CA VAL A 96 -34.56 -31.21 -32.81
C VAL A 96 -34.11 -32.65 -32.64
N THR A 97 -35.06 -33.57 -32.46
CA THR A 97 -34.82 -35.03 -32.49
C THR A 97 -35.78 -35.68 -33.47
N THR A 98 -35.26 -36.29 -34.53
CA THR A 98 -36.03 -37.00 -35.55
C THR A 98 -36.31 -38.43 -35.09
N LEU A 99 -37.50 -38.92 -35.40
CA LEU A 99 -38.02 -40.22 -34.95
C LEU A 99 -38.17 -41.24 -36.09
N ASP A 100 -37.95 -40.84 -37.34
CA ASP A 100 -37.96 -41.69 -38.54
C ASP A 100 -36.75 -41.35 -39.44
N GLY A 101 -36.40 -42.26 -40.36
CA GLY A 101 -35.22 -42.14 -41.23
C GLY A 101 -34.14 -43.19 -40.97
N PRO A 102 -33.05 -43.22 -41.77
CA PRO A 102 -31.94 -44.13 -41.55
C PRO A 102 -31.17 -43.78 -40.27
N PRO A 103 -30.59 -44.76 -39.55
CA PRO A 103 -29.78 -44.49 -38.37
C PRO A 103 -28.56 -43.61 -38.69
N LEU A 104 -27.99 -43.02 -37.64
CA LEU A 104 -26.66 -42.40 -37.68
C LEU A 104 -25.61 -43.45 -38.07
N GLU A 105 -24.65 -43.04 -38.87
CA GLU A 105 -23.48 -43.83 -39.24
C GLU A 105 -22.29 -43.38 -38.37
N GLY A 106 -21.45 -44.32 -37.94
CA GLY A 106 -20.33 -44.04 -37.04
C GLY A 106 -20.73 -43.94 -35.57
N GLY A 107 -19.90 -43.25 -34.79
CA GLY A 107 -20.07 -43.05 -33.34
C GLY A 107 -20.71 -41.72 -32.94
N ASP A 108 -21.25 -40.97 -33.92
CA ASP A 108 -21.78 -39.62 -33.70
C ASP A 108 -23.09 -39.64 -32.91
N ILE A 109 -23.24 -38.64 -32.02
CA ILE A 109 -24.39 -38.50 -31.11
C ILE A 109 -25.57 -37.79 -31.81
N ALA A 110 -25.33 -37.08 -32.92
CA ALA A 110 -26.34 -36.31 -33.64
C ALA A 110 -26.07 -36.24 -35.15
N GLY A 111 -27.12 -35.99 -35.94
CA GLY A 111 -27.03 -35.84 -37.40
C GLY A 111 -26.76 -34.40 -37.83
N ARG A 112 -25.87 -34.22 -38.82
CA ARG A 112 -25.69 -32.97 -39.57
C ARG A 112 -25.80 -33.25 -41.07
N ILE A 113 -26.55 -32.43 -41.80
CA ILE A 113 -26.75 -32.62 -43.25
C ILE A 113 -25.41 -32.44 -43.98
N GLY A 114 -25.00 -33.45 -44.76
CA GLY A 114 -23.68 -33.53 -45.40
C GLY A 114 -22.51 -33.86 -44.44
N GLY A 115 -22.79 -34.21 -43.18
CA GLY A 115 -21.77 -34.49 -42.15
C GLY A 115 -20.92 -33.26 -41.83
N PHE A 116 -19.59 -33.44 -41.83
CA PHE A 116 -18.58 -32.41 -41.58
C PHE A 116 -17.61 -32.22 -42.77
N SER A 117 -17.99 -32.73 -43.95
CA SER A 117 -17.20 -32.67 -45.20
C SER A 117 -17.00 -31.24 -45.73
N ASP A 118 -17.89 -30.31 -45.38
CA ASP A 118 -17.78 -28.89 -45.64
C ASP A 118 -16.66 -28.21 -44.83
N ILE A 119 -16.43 -28.68 -43.60
CA ILE A 119 -15.37 -28.18 -42.72
C ILE A 119 -14.00 -28.73 -43.16
N GLU A 120 -13.92 -30.01 -43.53
CA GLU A 120 -12.71 -30.61 -44.10
C GLU A 120 -12.26 -29.85 -45.36
N ALA A 121 -13.20 -29.48 -46.24
CA ALA A 121 -12.92 -28.67 -47.42
C ALA A 121 -12.45 -27.25 -47.06
N LEU A 122 -13.04 -26.60 -46.05
CA LEU A 122 -12.63 -25.26 -45.60
C LEU A 122 -11.21 -25.25 -44.98
N GLU A 123 -10.87 -26.26 -44.18
CA GLU A 123 -9.51 -26.44 -43.66
C GLU A 123 -8.49 -26.67 -44.78
N GLN A 124 -8.81 -27.50 -45.79
CA GLN A 124 -7.96 -27.68 -46.97
C GLN A 124 -7.72 -26.38 -47.77
N THR A 125 -8.66 -25.42 -47.72
CA THR A 125 -8.46 -24.09 -48.33
C THR A 125 -7.70 -23.09 -47.46
N GLY A 126 -7.36 -23.44 -46.21
CA GLY A 126 -6.68 -22.52 -45.29
C GLY A 126 -7.56 -21.34 -44.84
N ALA A 127 -8.87 -21.55 -44.74
CA ALA A 127 -9.81 -20.53 -44.26
C ALA A 127 -9.49 -20.06 -42.83
N GLN A 128 -9.87 -18.83 -42.47
CA GLN A 128 -9.71 -18.35 -41.09
C GLN A 128 -10.62 -19.13 -40.13
N THR A 129 -10.10 -19.41 -38.93
CA THR A 129 -10.77 -20.14 -37.85
C THR A 129 -12.17 -19.61 -37.53
N SER A 130 -12.35 -18.28 -37.56
CA SER A 130 -13.65 -17.61 -37.43
C SER A 130 -14.67 -18.01 -38.50
N ALA A 131 -14.26 -18.10 -39.77
CA ALA A 131 -15.11 -18.54 -40.87
C ALA A 131 -15.44 -20.04 -40.78
N ILE A 132 -14.55 -20.85 -40.20
CA ILE A 132 -14.80 -22.27 -39.89
C ILE A 132 -15.85 -22.36 -38.76
N ILE A 133 -15.72 -21.56 -37.68
CA ILE A 133 -16.74 -21.47 -36.61
C ILE A 133 -18.10 -21.08 -37.20
N ASP A 134 -18.16 -20.03 -38.02
CA ASP A 134 -19.40 -19.59 -38.66
C ASP A 134 -19.99 -20.66 -39.58
N ALA A 135 -19.17 -21.44 -40.30
CA ALA A 135 -19.63 -22.57 -41.13
C ALA A 135 -20.10 -23.79 -40.31
N VAL A 136 -19.46 -24.07 -39.16
CA VAL A 136 -19.92 -25.08 -38.21
C VAL A 136 -21.29 -24.70 -37.65
N LEU A 137 -21.48 -23.41 -37.28
CA LEU A 137 -22.71 -22.89 -36.68
C LEU A 137 -23.77 -22.44 -37.70
N ALA A 138 -23.45 -22.45 -39.00
CA ALA A 138 -24.37 -22.12 -40.09
C ALA A 138 -25.45 -23.20 -40.23
N ARG A 139 -26.70 -22.80 -40.01
CA ARG A 139 -27.84 -23.73 -39.98
C ARG A 139 -28.26 -24.14 -41.39
N LYS A 140 -28.39 -25.45 -41.65
CA LYS A 140 -28.80 -25.98 -42.97
C LYS A 140 -30.33 -26.09 -43.12
N ASN A 141 -31.08 -25.53 -42.15
CA ASN A 141 -32.56 -25.42 -42.12
C ASN A 141 -33.20 -24.92 -43.43
N GLY A 142 -32.49 -24.13 -44.25
CA GLY A 142 -32.99 -23.62 -45.53
C GLY A 142 -33.27 -24.69 -46.58
N LEU A 143 -32.55 -25.82 -46.55
CA LEU A 143 -32.72 -26.92 -47.51
C LEU A 143 -34.08 -27.62 -47.34
N HIS A 144 -34.54 -27.73 -46.10
CA HIS A 144 -35.66 -28.58 -45.70
C HIS A 144 -36.77 -27.82 -44.93
N SER A 145 -36.76 -26.48 -44.99
CA SER A 145 -37.73 -25.56 -44.38
C SER A 145 -37.96 -25.81 -42.87
N ASN A 146 -36.89 -25.73 -42.07
CA ASN A 146 -36.96 -25.89 -40.60
C ASN A 146 -37.72 -27.15 -40.15
N TYR A 147 -37.48 -28.29 -40.80
CA TYR A 147 -38.13 -29.60 -40.55
C TYR A 147 -39.63 -29.72 -40.89
N GLU A 148 -40.27 -28.67 -41.43
CA GLU A 148 -41.66 -28.76 -41.90
C GLU A 148 -41.78 -29.64 -43.16
N ASN A 149 -40.76 -29.63 -44.03
CA ASN A 149 -40.66 -30.52 -45.19
C ASN A 149 -39.76 -31.73 -44.88
N PHE A 150 -40.24 -32.61 -43.99
CA PHE A 150 -39.53 -33.83 -43.56
C PHE A 150 -39.10 -34.76 -44.71
N GLN A 151 -39.81 -34.73 -45.85
CA GLN A 151 -39.40 -35.45 -47.05
C GLN A 151 -38.06 -34.93 -47.59
N LYS A 152 -37.95 -33.62 -47.82
CA LYS A 152 -36.69 -32.98 -48.28
C LYS A 152 -35.55 -33.16 -47.29
N PHE A 153 -35.84 -33.14 -45.98
CA PHE A 153 -34.84 -33.45 -44.96
C PHE A 153 -34.20 -34.84 -45.16
N LEU A 154 -34.99 -35.87 -45.47
CA LEU A 154 -34.47 -37.21 -45.74
C LEU A 154 -33.80 -37.33 -47.12
N ASP A 155 -34.33 -36.64 -48.14
CA ASP A 155 -33.75 -36.64 -49.50
C ASP A 155 -32.36 -35.97 -49.53
N GLU A 156 -32.12 -34.96 -48.68
CA GLU A 156 -30.82 -34.31 -48.43
C GLU A 156 -29.89 -35.15 -47.51
N GLY A 157 -30.25 -36.40 -47.18
CA GLY A 157 -29.42 -37.31 -46.37
C GLY A 157 -29.60 -37.19 -44.85
N GLY A 158 -30.72 -36.60 -44.40
CA GLY A 158 -31.09 -36.49 -42.99
C GLY A 158 -31.18 -37.84 -42.27
N ARG A 159 -30.76 -37.88 -41.00
CA ARG A 159 -30.65 -39.08 -40.17
C ARG A 159 -31.65 -39.09 -39.02
N LEU A 160 -31.94 -40.29 -38.51
CA LEU A 160 -32.69 -40.55 -37.28
C LEU A 160 -31.90 -40.09 -36.04
N GLY A 161 -32.56 -39.51 -35.04
CA GLY A 161 -31.97 -39.13 -33.75
C GLY A 161 -31.83 -37.62 -33.54
N MET A 162 -31.02 -37.21 -32.56
CA MET A 162 -30.76 -35.80 -32.30
C MET A 162 -30.13 -35.13 -33.52
N GLN A 163 -30.44 -33.86 -33.77
CA GLN A 163 -29.86 -33.09 -34.86
C GLN A 163 -28.90 -32.02 -34.34
N HIS A 164 -27.90 -31.72 -35.17
CA HIS A 164 -26.96 -30.63 -34.99
C HIS A 164 -27.63 -29.26 -35.21
N ASP A 165 -28.40 -29.14 -36.30
CA ASP A 165 -29.23 -27.99 -36.62
C ASP A 165 -30.31 -27.76 -35.55
N VAL A 166 -30.43 -26.51 -35.08
CA VAL A 166 -31.44 -26.10 -34.09
C VAL A 166 -32.50 -25.17 -34.69
N LEU A 167 -33.68 -25.18 -34.09
CA LEU A 167 -34.75 -24.23 -34.39
C LEU A 167 -34.53 -22.90 -33.67
N VAL A 168 -34.85 -21.83 -34.38
CA VAL A 168 -34.76 -20.43 -33.97
C VAL A 168 -36.04 -20.07 -33.19
N PRO A 169 -36.07 -19.02 -32.36
CA PRO A 169 -37.34 -18.45 -31.89
C PRO A 169 -38.34 -18.22 -33.04
N GLY A 170 -39.55 -18.77 -32.91
CA GLY A 170 -40.50 -18.88 -34.01
C GLY A 170 -41.66 -19.85 -33.74
N VAL A 171 -42.55 -19.99 -34.71
CA VAL A 171 -43.70 -20.91 -34.68
C VAL A 171 -43.59 -21.83 -35.90
N TYR A 172 -43.54 -23.15 -35.67
CA TYR A 172 -43.29 -24.15 -36.72
C TYR A 172 -44.40 -25.20 -36.82
N MET A 173 -44.74 -25.59 -38.04
CA MET A 173 -45.71 -26.65 -38.35
C MET A 173 -45.01 -28.00 -38.52
N LEU A 174 -44.49 -28.52 -37.41
CA LEU A 174 -43.82 -29.82 -37.34
C LEU A 174 -44.82 -30.97 -37.17
N ASN A 175 -44.40 -32.17 -37.56
CA ASN A 175 -45.15 -33.40 -37.32
C ASN A 175 -44.65 -34.10 -36.03
N PRO A 176 -45.38 -34.10 -34.91
CA PRO A 176 -44.91 -34.66 -33.64
C PRO A 176 -44.60 -36.17 -33.66
N PHE A 177 -45.12 -36.89 -34.66
CA PHE A 177 -44.84 -38.32 -34.86
C PHE A 177 -43.46 -38.56 -35.51
N LEU A 178 -42.89 -37.55 -36.17
CA LEU A 178 -41.61 -37.61 -36.90
C LEU A 178 -40.51 -36.78 -36.27
N VAL A 179 -40.87 -35.71 -35.55
CA VAL A 179 -39.95 -34.73 -34.99
C VAL A 179 -40.41 -34.36 -33.58
N SER A 180 -39.58 -34.67 -32.59
CA SER A 180 -39.67 -34.11 -31.25
C SER A 180 -38.82 -32.86 -31.14
N VAL A 181 -39.27 -31.86 -30.36
CA VAL A 181 -38.52 -30.62 -30.10
C VAL A 181 -38.49 -30.32 -28.61
N GLU A 182 -37.29 -30.19 -28.05
CA GLU A 182 -37.05 -29.72 -26.68
C GLU A 182 -36.62 -28.25 -26.68
N SER A 183 -36.99 -27.48 -25.66
CA SER A 183 -36.77 -26.02 -25.61
C SER A 183 -35.73 -25.62 -24.56
N ALA A 184 -34.45 -25.57 -24.98
CA ALA A 184 -33.31 -25.19 -24.16
C ALA A 184 -33.01 -23.67 -24.21
N PRO A 185 -32.29 -23.09 -23.24
CA PRO A 185 -31.86 -21.69 -23.29
C PRO A 185 -30.83 -21.46 -24.41
N MET A 186 -30.86 -20.26 -25.02
CA MET A 186 -29.85 -19.83 -25.99
C MET A 186 -28.52 -19.49 -25.29
N LEU A 187 -27.37 -19.74 -25.93
CA LEU A 187 -26.07 -19.37 -25.38
C LEU A 187 -25.87 -17.85 -25.51
N VAL A 188 -25.85 -17.14 -24.39
CA VAL A 188 -25.54 -15.71 -24.30
C VAL A 188 -24.17 -15.53 -23.67
N ILE A 189 -23.25 -14.92 -24.41
CA ILE A 189 -21.88 -14.59 -23.96
C ILE A 189 -21.82 -13.08 -23.81
N GLU A 190 -21.48 -12.59 -22.62
CA GLU A 190 -21.53 -11.17 -22.28
C GLU A 190 -20.20 -10.46 -22.57
N GLN A 191 -20.21 -9.12 -22.55
CA GLN A 191 -18.99 -8.35 -22.78
C GLN A 191 -18.03 -8.53 -21.60
N GLY A 192 -16.79 -8.94 -21.89
CA GLY A 192 -15.82 -9.33 -20.86
C GLY A 192 -15.88 -10.83 -20.51
N GLU A 193 -16.66 -11.62 -21.24
CA GLU A 193 -16.59 -13.08 -21.28
C GLU A 193 -16.17 -13.58 -22.67
N VAL A 194 -15.63 -14.79 -22.71
CA VAL A 194 -15.59 -15.66 -23.90
C VAL A 194 -16.14 -17.04 -23.51
N CYS A 195 -16.50 -17.87 -24.49
CA CYS A 195 -16.95 -19.23 -24.24
C CYS A 195 -16.09 -20.26 -24.95
N VAL A 196 -15.42 -21.09 -24.15
CA VAL A 196 -14.70 -22.27 -24.64
C VAL A 196 -15.73 -23.35 -24.93
N ILE A 197 -15.74 -23.85 -26.17
CA ILE A 197 -16.63 -24.92 -26.60
C ILE A 197 -15.91 -26.26 -26.50
N LYS A 198 -16.50 -27.19 -25.74
CA LYS A 198 -16.16 -28.61 -25.80
C LYS A 198 -17.19 -29.31 -26.70
N SER A 199 -16.75 -29.80 -27.86
CA SER A 199 -17.59 -30.50 -28.83
C SER A 199 -17.56 -32.01 -28.60
N PHE A 200 -18.74 -32.63 -28.52
CA PHE A 200 -18.88 -34.09 -28.48
C PHE A 200 -19.05 -34.72 -29.87
N ILE A 201 -19.16 -33.91 -30.93
CA ILE A 201 -19.30 -34.33 -32.33
C ILE A 201 -18.20 -33.71 -33.20
N GLY A 202 -17.96 -34.28 -34.38
CA GLY A 202 -17.21 -33.62 -35.44
C GLY A 202 -16.24 -34.55 -36.16
N LEU A 203 -15.31 -33.96 -36.91
CA LEU A 203 -14.17 -34.69 -37.45
C LEU A 203 -13.32 -35.30 -36.30
N PRO A 204 -12.70 -36.48 -36.52
CA PRO A 204 -11.99 -37.21 -35.48
C PRO A 204 -10.82 -36.40 -34.93
N THR A 205 -10.69 -36.34 -33.61
CA THR A 205 -9.73 -35.51 -32.86
C THR A 205 -8.30 -35.51 -33.44
N VAL A 206 -7.96 -34.46 -34.21
CA VAL A 206 -6.57 -34.14 -34.60
C VAL A 206 -6.01 -33.13 -33.61
N ASP A 207 -4.95 -33.52 -32.89
CA ASP A 207 -4.35 -32.65 -31.89
C ASP A 207 -3.53 -31.52 -32.53
N SER A 208 -3.95 -30.29 -32.27
CA SER A 208 -3.32 -29.05 -32.75
C SER A 208 -2.52 -28.31 -31.66
N SER A 209 -2.43 -28.89 -30.46
CA SER A 209 -1.88 -28.21 -29.26
C SER A 209 -0.36 -27.98 -29.30
N GLY A 210 0.36 -28.81 -30.06
CA GLY A 210 1.82 -28.87 -30.13
C GLY A 210 2.46 -29.64 -28.96
N GLU A 211 3.67 -30.17 -29.18
CA GLU A 211 4.38 -31.09 -28.26
C GLU A 211 4.62 -30.54 -26.83
N THR A 212 4.51 -29.23 -26.64
CA THR A 212 4.63 -28.57 -25.32
C THR A 212 3.39 -28.74 -24.45
N TYR A 213 2.22 -29.03 -25.02
CA TYR A 213 0.97 -29.17 -24.29
C TYR A 213 0.70 -30.64 -23.94
N LYS A 214 0.34 -30.91 -22.67
CA LYS A 214 0.21 -32.28 -22.14
C LYS A 214 -1.17 -32.57 -21.53
N PHE A 215 -2.12 -31.65 -21.64
CA PHE A 215 -3.39 -31.70 -20.91
C PHE A 215 -4.58 -31.91 -21.84
N GLY A 216 -4.64 -33.11 -22.44
CA GLY A 216 -5.62 -33.43 -23.47
C GLY A 216 -5.35 -32.72 -24.80
N SER A 217 -6.27 -32.88 -25.74
CA SER A 217 -6.15 -32.38 -27.11
C SER A 217 -7.04 -31.16 -27.36
N ILE A 218 -6.40 -30.09 -27.85
CA ILE A 218 -7.07 -28.92 -28.42
C ILE A 218 -7.16 -29.11 -29.93
N VAL A 219 -8.33 -28.87 -30.50
CA VAL A 219 -8.67 -29.17 -31.90
C VAL A 219 -9.17 -27.94 -32.64
N SER A 220 -9.13 -27.97 -33.97
CA SER A 220 -9.82 -26.98 -34.80
C SER A 220 -11.34 -26.99 -34.56
N PRO A 221 -12.04 -25.85 -34.69
CA PRO A 221 -13.49 -25.82 -34.67
C PRO A 221 -14.11 -26.81 -35.68
N GLY A 222 -15.16 -27.51 -35.27
CA GLY A 222 -15.79 -28.57 -36.07
C GLY A 222 -15.19 -29.97 -35.88
N HIS A 223 -14.09 -30.12 -35.15
CA HIS A 223 -13.60 -31.41 -34.65
C HIS A 223 -14.20 -31.75 -33.26
N GLN A 224 -14.17 -33.04 -32.91
CA GLN A 224 -14.47 -33.53 -31.56
C GLN A 224 -13.30 -33.22 -30.61
N GLY A 225 -13.54 -32.52 -29.50
CA GLY A 225 -12.51 -32.05 -28.58
C GLY A 225 -12.81 -30.67 -27.97
N ILE A 226 -11.78 -29.99 -27.46
CA ILE A 226 -11.88 -28.58 -27.01
C ILE A 226 -11.42 -27.69 -28.17
N TRP A 227 -12.25 -26.74 -28.60
CA TRP A 227 -11.92 -25.86 -29.72
C TRP A 227 -10.80 -24.86 -29.36
N SER A 228 -9.88 -24.64 -30.29
CA SER A 228 -8.71 -23.77 -30.15
C SER A 228 -9.06 -22.28 -30.01
N GLU A 229 -10.03 -21.78 -30.78
CA GLU A 229 -10.58 -20.43 -30.62
C GLU A 229 -11.95 -20.48 -29.89
N PRO A 230 -12.13 -19.74 -28.79
CA PRO A 230 -13.41 -19.65 -28.09
C PRO A 230 -14.39 -18.68 -28.80
N LEU A 231 -15.68 -18.88 -28.57
CA LEU A 231 -16.71 -17.94 -29.03
C LEU A 231 -16.60 -16.61 -28.26
N ARG A 232 -16.74 -15.52 -29.01
CA ARG A 232 -16.67 -14.13 -28.51
C ARG A 232 -18.06 -13.67 -28.02
N THR A 233 -18.16 -12.47 -27.44
CA THR A 233 -19.43 -11.89 -26.98
C THR A 233 -20.52 -11.93 -28.07
N GLY A 234 -21.73 -12.38 -27.72
CA GLY A 234 -22.83 -12.57 -28.67
C GLY A 234 -23.93 -13.54 -28.19
N LYS A 235 -25.00 -13.68 -28.98
CA LYS A 235 -26.04 -14.70 -28.79
C LYS A 235 -25.92 -15.80 -29.84
N TYR A 236 -25.67 -17.03 -29.42
CA TYR A 236 -25.44 -18.19 -30.29
C TYR A 236 -26.53 -19.25 -30.10
N ALA A 237 -27.09 -19.73 -31.21
CA ALA A 237 -28.03 -20.85 -31.20
C ALA A 237 -27.27 -22.17 -31.36
N VAL A 238 -26.79 -22.71 -30.24
CA VAL A 238 -26.09 -24.01 -30.17
C VAL A 238 -26.93 -25.03 -29.40
N ASN A 239 -26.78 -26.32 -29.73
CA ASN A 239 -27.40 -27.43 -29.00
C ASN A 239 -26.55 -27.80 -27.75
N PRO A 240 -27.02 -27.60 -26.50
CA PRO A 240 -26.25 -27.88 -25.28
C PRO A 240 -25.94 -29.35 -25.00
N HIS A 241 -26.55 -30.30 -25.72
CA HIS A 241 -26.21 -31.73 -25.62
C HIS A 241 -25.05 -32.13 -26.54
N ILE A 242 -24.79 -31.35 -27.59
CA ILE A 242 -23.72 -31.59 -28.58
C ILE A 242 -22.47 -30.77 -28.25
N TYR A 243 -22.70 -29.53 -27.81
CA TYR A 243 -21.68 -28.59 -27.37
C TYR A 243 -21.86 -28.32 -25.88
N SER A 244 -20.81 -28.51 -25.10
CA SER A 244 -20.76 -28.05 -23.71
C SER A 244 -20.06 -26.69 -23.66
N PRO A 245 -20.81 -25.58 -23.54
CA PRO A 245 -20.25 -24.24 -23.42
C PRO A 245 -19.73 -23.96 -22.01
N ILE A 246 -18.43 -23.66 -21.90
CA ILE A 246 -17.80 -23.22 -20.64
C ILE A 246 -17.53 -21.72 -20.76
N LYS A 247 -18.23 -20.91 -19.97
CA LYS A 247 -17.97 -19.46 -19.89
C LYS A 247 -16.64 -19.20 -19.15
N VAL A 248 -15.87 -18.26 -19.69
CA VAL A 248 -14.59 -17.80 -19.14
C VAL A 248 -14.62 -16.28 -19.09
N PRO A 249 -14.64 -15.64 -17.90
CA PRO A 249 -14.45 -14.20 -17.80
C PRO A 249 -13.01 -13.83 -18.22
N THR A 250 -12.90 -12.85 -19.11
CA THR A 250 -11.64 -12.23 -19.54
C THR A 250 -11.39 -10.87 -18.91
N ALA A 251 -12.36 -10.34 -18.15
CA ALA A 251 -12.15 -9.23 -17.22
C ALA A 251 -11.03 -9.55 -16.20
N ILE A 252 -10.49 -8.53 -15.54
CA ILE A 252 -9.54 -8.73 -14.43
C ILE A 252 -10.34 -9.25 -13.23
N LEU A 253 -10.14 -10.52 -12.89
CA LEU A 253 -10.71 -11.14 -11.70
C LEU A 253 -9.96 -10.67 -10.47
N GLN A 254 -10.68 -10.18 -9.47
CA GLN A 254 -10.15 -9.88 -8.14
C GLN A 254 -10.58 -10.99 -7.20
N LEU A 255 -9.63 -11.81 -6.75
CA LEU A 255 -9.87 -13.01 -5.96
C LEU A 255 -9.37 -12.80 -4.52
N ASN A 256 -10.23 -13.02 -3.53
CA ASN A 256 -9.96 -12.67 -2.12
C ASN A 256 -9.80 -13.93 -1.23
N TRP A 257 -8.63 -14.07 -0.59
CA TRP A 257 -8.37 -15.03 0.48
C TRP A 257 -8.70 -14.40 1.83
N ALA A 258 -10.00 -14.29 2.13
CA ALA A 258 -10.49 -13.82 3.43
C ALA A 258 -11.59 -14.76 3.93
N THR A 259 -11.70 -14.92 5.25
CA THR A 259 -12.75 -15.76 5.86
C THR A 259 -14.11 -15.04 5.94
N ALA A 260 -14.14 -13.74 5.65
CA ALA A 260 -15.37 -12.95 5.56
C ALA A 260 -15.92 -12.90 4.12
N THR A 261 -17.23 -13.03 3.98
CA THR A 261 -17.98 -13.16 2.72
C THR A 261 -17.62 -12.09 1.67
N SER A 262 -17.02 -12.49 0.56
CA SER A 262 -16.98 -11.66 -0.66
C SER A 262 -18.29 -11.82 -1.43
N GLU A 263 -19.14 -10.79 -1.43
CA GLU A 263 -20.43 -10.77 -2.15
C GLU A 263 -20.29 -10.61 -3.68
N ALA A 264 -19.06 -10.43 -4.20
CA ALA A 264 -18.81 -10.05 -5.58
C ALA A 264 -18.78 -11.22 -6.58
N HIS A 265 -18.17 -12.36 -6.24
CA HIS A 265 -17.96 -13.48 -7.16
C HIS A 265 -18.04 -14.85 -6.48
N ASP A 266 -18.76 -15.78 -7.12
CA ASP A 266 -18.99 -17.15 -6.61
C ASP A 266 -17.73 -18.04 -6.58
N LEU A 267 -16.69 -17.67 -7.35
CA LEU A 267 -15.43 -18.43 -7.49
C LEU A 267 -14.62 -18.47 -6.18
N ASP A 268 -14.68 -17.41 -5.38
CA ASP A 268 -13.90 -17.25 -4.15
C ASP A 268 -14.48 -18.02 -2.95
N ARG A 269 -15.69 -18.59 -3.07
CA ARG A 269 -16.46 -19.18 -1.95
C ARG A 269 -15.74 -20.32 -1.21
N LYS A 270 -14.65 -20.87 -1.77
CA LYS A 270 -13.80 -21.93 -1.19
C LYS A 270 -12.45 -21.44 -0.66
N LEU A 271 -12.10 -20.17 -0.90
CA LEU A 271 -10.87 -19.56 -0.42
C LEU A 271 -10.96 -19.28 1.08
N THR A 272 -9.81 -19.32 1.76
CA THR A 272 -9.70 -19.13 3.21
C THR A 272 -8.46 -18.32 3.55
N SER A 273 -8.55 -17.51 4.61
CA SER A 273 -7.42 -16.71 5.14
C SER A 273 -6.20 -17.58 5.40
N ILE A 274 -5.00 -17.15 5.00
CA ILE A 274 -3.81 -18.01 5.10
C ILE A 274 -3.26 -17.95 6.52
N THR A 275 -3.58 -18.98 7.31
CA THR A 275 -2.90 -19.26 8.57
C THR A 275 -1.48 -19.75 8.29
N ALA A 276 -0.50 -19.03 8.84
CA ALA A 276 0.92 -19.35 8.74
C ALA A 276 1.62 -19.23 10.09
N LYS A 277 2.81 -19.82 10.19
CA LYS A 277 3.68 -19.75 11.38
C LYS A 277 5.02 -19.16 10.97
N SER A 278 5.45 -18.14 11.69
CA SER A 278 6.74 -17.48 11.49
C SER A 278 7.91 -18.29 12.05
N LYS A 279 9.12 -17.92 11.66
CA LYS A 279 10.38 -18.44 12.25
C LYS A 279 10.43 -18.29 13.77
N ASP A 280 9.88 -17.19 14.28
CA ASP A 280 9.80 -16.87 15.72
C ASP A 280 8.65 -17.61 16.44
N ALA A 281 8.07 -18.63 15.77
CA ALA A 281 6.95 -19.45 16.19
C ALA A 281 5.59 -18.75 16.39
N PHE A 282 5.47 -17.43 16.25
CA PHE A 282 4.17 -16.74 16.21
C PHE A 282 3.34 -17.24 15.02
N GLN A 283 2.08 -17.58 15.29
CA GLN A 283 1.06 -17.93 14.31
C GLN A 283 0.15 -16.72 14.07
N PHE A 284 -0.12 -16.42 12.79
CA PHE A 284 -1.04 -15.36 12.40
C PHE A 284 -1.76 -15.69 11.10
N ASN A 285 -2.88 -15.02 10.87
CA ASN A 285 -3.65 -15.11 9.62
C ASN A 285 -3.32 -13.89 8.75
N ILE A 286 -3.23 -14.11 7.45
CA ILE A 286 -3.07 -13.07 6.45
C ILE A 286 -4.23 -13.16 5.46
N ASP A 287 -4.88 -12.02 5.21
CA ASP A 287 -5.87 -11.88 4.17
C ASP A 287 -5.22 -11.27 2.91
N LEU A 288 -5.43 -11.92 1.77
CA LEU A 288 -4.76 -11.61 0.50
C LEU A 288 -5.78 -11.34 -0.61
N GLN A 289 -5.36 -10.56 -1.59
CA GLN A 289 -6.09 -10.34 -2.83
C GLN A 289 -5.16 -10.59 -4.02
N VAL A 290 -5.50 -11.56 -4.87
CA VAL A 290 -4.78 -11.83 -6.12
C VAL A 290 -5.62 -11.34 -7.28
N GLN A 291 -5.02 -10.55 -8.16
CA GLN A 291 -5.65 -10.12 -9.40
C GLN A 291 -5.11 -10.96 -10.55
N ILE A 292 -5.99 -11.68 -11.25
CA ILE A 292 -5.64 -12.49 -12.43
C ILE A 292 -6.42 -12.04 -13.66
N HIS A 293 -5.89 -12.39 -14.83
CA HIS A 293 -6.51 -12.15 -16.13
C HIS A 293 -6.29 -13.37 -17.03
N VAL A 294 -7.34 -13.79 -17.73
CA VAL A 294 -7.27 -14.85 -18.74
C VAL A 294 -7.43 -14.20 -20.11
N PRO A 295 -6.38 -14.19 -20.95
CA PRO A 295 -6.49 -13.69 -22.33
C PRO A 295 -7.49 -14.51 -23.15
N ASP A 296 -8.26 -13.83 -23.99
CA ASP A 296 -9.30 -14.42 -24.84
C ASP A 296 -8.74 -15.55 -25.73
N THR A 297 -7.62 -15.29 -26.41
CA THR A 297 -6.89 -16.22 -27.28
C THR A 297 -6.32 -17.44 -26.53
N LYS A 298 -6.24 -17.40 -25.20
CA LYS A 298 -5.66 -18.47 -24.37
C LYS A 298 -6.69 -19.26 -23.56
N ALA A 299 -7.92 -18.77 -23.42
CA ALA A 299 -8.96 -19.37 -22.58
C ALA A 299 -9.15 -20.89 -22.82
N ALA A 300 -9.08 -21.35 -24.07
CA ALA A 300 -9.16 -22.77 -24.42
C ALA A 300 -8.04 -23.62 -23.79
N ARG A 301 -6.80 -23.11 -23.75
CA ARG A 301 -5.64 -23.77 -23.13
C ARG A 301 -5.76 -23.85 -21.61
N VAL A 302 -6.27 -22.79 -20.97
CA VAL A 302 -6.56 -22.77 -19.52
C VAL A 302 -7.60 -23.84 -19.17
N ILE A 303 -8.72 -23.87 -19.90
CA ILE A 303 -9.82 -24.82 -19.66
C ILE A 303 -9.44 -26.26 -20.00
N GLY A 304 -8.63 -26.52 -21.03
CA GLY A 304 -8.08 -27.86 -21.27
C GLY A 304 -7.14 -28.33 -20.15
N SER A 305 -6.38 -27.40 -19.54
CA SER A 305 -5.39 -27.73 -18.50
C SER A 305 -6.00 -27.98 -17.11
N VAL A 306 -7.12 -27.32 -16.79
CA VAL A 306 -7.68 -27.27 -15.42
C VAL A 306 -9.17 -27.66 -15.36
N GLY A 307 -9.82 -27.82 -16.52
CA GLY A 307 -11.22 -28.25 -16.64
C GLY A 307 -12.25 -27.14 -16.41
N THR A 308 -12.11 -26.35 -15.33
CA THR A 308 -13.03 -25.26 -14.98
C THR A 308 -12.30 -24.06 -14.36
N MET A 309 -12.98 -22.91 -14.33
CA MET A 309 -12.50 -21.72 -13.62
C MET A 309 -12.47 -21.91 -12.10
N GLU A 310 -13.43 -22.67 -11.53
CA GLU A 310 -13.42 -23.01 -10.09
C GLU A 310 -12.16 -23.80 -9.72
N ASN A 311 -11.78 -24.81 -10.50
CA ASN A 311 -10.60 -25.63 -10.24
C ASN A 311 -9.31 -24.81 -10.35
N LEU A 312 -9.24 -23.84 -11.28
CA LEU A 312 -8.11 -22.90 -11.36
C LEU A 312 -7.95 -22.10 -10.06
N VAL A 313 -9.05 -21.65 -9.46
CA VAL A 313 -9.02 -20.90 -8.20
C VAL A 313 -8.71 -21.80 -7.00
N SER A 314 -9.45 -22.92 -6.81
CA SER A 314 -9.35 -23.73 -5.60
C SER A 314 -8.27 -24.83 -5.60
N GLU A 315 -7.86 -25.35 -6.74
CA GLU A 315 -6.85 -26.42 -6.82
C GLU A 315 -5.46 -25.87 -7.19
N VAL A 316 -5.39 -25.00 -8.21
CA VAL A 316 -4.12 -24.48 -8.72
C VAL A 316 -3.66 -23.23 -7.94
N LEU A 317 -4.50 -22.18 -7.92
CA LEU A 317 -4.10 -20.88 -7.38
C LEU A 317 -4.05 -20.87 -5.84
N GLN A 318 -5.06 -21.43 -5.16
CA GLN A 318 -5.06 -21.56 -3.70
C GLN A 318 -3.86 -22.37 -3.19
N ALA A 319 -3.40 -23.38 -3.94
CA ALA A 319 -2.17 -24.13 -3.63
C ALA A 319 -0.91 -23.30 -3.88
N ALA A 320 -0.79 -22.59 -5.02
CA ALA A 320 0.36 -21.75 -5.34
C ALA A 320 0.59 -20.64 -4.30
N VAL A 321 -0.46 -19.85 -4.02
CA VAL A 321 -0.43 -18.77 -3.02
C VAL A 321 -0.18 -19.35 -1.62
N GLY A 322 -0.91 -20.42 -1.27
CA GLY A 322 -0.78 -21.11 0.02
C GLY A 322 0.62 -21.62 0.31
N ASN A 323 1.30 -22.20 -0.69
CA ASN A 323 2.65 -22.74 -0.54
C ASN A 323 3.70 -21.62 -0.48
N TYR A 324 3.59 -20.59 -1.33
CA TYR A 324 4.52 -19.46 -1.30
C TYR A 324 4.54 -18.79 0.08
N PHE A 325 3.38 -18.32 0.56
CA PHE A 325 3.32 -17.59 1.82
C PHE A 325 3.71 -18.45 3.02
N ARG A 326 3.25 -19.71 3.12
CA ARG A 326 3.66 -20.59 4.23
C ARG A 326 5.16 -20.82 4.30
N ASN A 327 5.83 -21.03 3.16
CA ASN A 327 7.28 -21.21 3.11
C ASN A 327 8.00 -19.91 3.49
N LYS A 328 7.67 -18.80 2.82
CA LYS A 328 8.33 -17.50 3.02
C LYS A 328 8.21 -17.00 4.46
N LEU A 329 7.05 -17.20 5.09
CA LEU A 329 6.81 -16.82 6.49
C LEU A 329 7.55 -17.74 7.46
N SER A 330 7.68 -19.04 7.17
CA SER A 330 8.47 -19.97 7.99
C SER A 330 9.97 -19.62 8.02
N GLU A 331 10.48 -18.99 6.95
CA GLU A 331 11.87 -18.53 6.85
C GLU A 331 12.14 -17.20 7.57
N MET A 332 11.12 -16.35 7.74
CA MET A 332 11.27 -14.96 8.18
C MET A 332 10.74 -14.71 9.61
N PRO A 333 11.38 -13.81 10.38
CA PRO A 333 10.79 -13.24 11.57
C PRO A 333 9.48 -12.51 11.27
N ALA A 334 8.48 -12.62 12.16
CA ALA A 334 7.17 -11.97 11.96
C ALA A 334 7.28 -10.43 11.91
N THR A 335 8.24 -9.88 12.66
CA THR A 335 8.56 -8.45 12.66
C THR A 335 9.11 -7.97 11.31
N ASN A 336 10.03 -8.74 10.71
CA ASN A 336 10.65 -8.43 9.42
C ASN A 336 9.63 -8.48 8.27
N PHE A 337 8.67 -9.42 8.31
CA PHE A 337 7.58 -9.49 7.33
C PHE A 337 6.74 -8.20 7.29
N ILE A 338 6.48 -7.58 8.44
CA ILE A 338 5.74 -6.32 8.52
C ILE A 338 6.60 -5.17 7.97
N GLU A 339 7.87 -5.08 8.38
CA GLU A 339 8.83 -4.06 7.92
C GLU A 339 9.04 -4.12 6.38
N THR A 340 9.07 -5.32 5.79
CA THR A 340 9.40 -5.55 4.36
C THR A 340 8.22 -5.95 3.47
N ARG A 341 6.97 -5.76 3.93
CA ARG A 341 5.74 -6.28 3.27
C ARG A 341 5.65 -6.03 1.75
N GLY A 342 6.11 -4.88 1.28
CA GLY A 342 6.08 -4.53 -0.15
C GLY A 342 7.05 -5.34 -1.01
N ALA A 343 8.22 -5.69 -0.48
CA ALA A 343 9.16 -6.59 -1.16
C ALA A 343 8.59 -8.02 -1.23
N VAL A 344 7.91 -8.47 -0.17
CA VAL A 344 7.24 -9.78 -0.14
C VAL A 344 6.06 -9.83 -1.12
N GLN A 345 5.31 -8.73 -1.30
CA GLN A 345 4.26 -8.61 -2.33
C GLN A 345 4.82 -8.73 -3.76
N GLN A 346 5.95 -8.08 -4.04
CA GLN A 346 6.60 -8.16 -5.34
C GLN A 346 7.11 -9.60 -5.61
N GLU A 347 7.87 -10.18 -4.67
CA GLU A 347 8.41 -11.53 -4.80
C GLU A 347 7.28 -12.60 -4.88
N ALA A 348 6.17 -12.41 -4.17
CA ALA A 348 4.97 -13.24 -4.32
C ALA A 348 4.36 -13.11 -5.73
N THR A 349 4.27 -11.89 -6.26
CA THR A 349 3.76 -11.64 -7.60
C THR A 349 4.64 -12.31 -8.65
N ASP A 350 5.96 -12.18 -8.55
CA ASP A 350 6.92 -12.81 -9.48
C ASP A 350 6.82 -14.35 -9.44
N TYR A 351 6.81 -14.96 -8.24
CA TYR A 351 6.68 -16.41 -8.07
C TYR A 351 5.33 -16.95 -8.60
N ILE A 352 4.22 -16.29 -8.26
CA ILE A 352 2.88 -16.73 -8.69
C ILE A 352 2.71 -16.50 -10.21
N THR A 353 3.36 -15.48 -10.79
CA THR A 353 3.41 -15.28 -12.25
C THR A 353 4.17 -16.42 -12.94
N GLU A 354 5.35 -16.80 -12.45
CA GLU A 354 6.11 -17.93 -13.02
C GLU A 354 5.29 -19.23 -12.93
N TYR A 355 4.61 -19.47 -11.81
CA TYR A 355 3.79 -20.67 -11.61
C TYR A 355 2.57 -20.71 -12.54
N LEU A 356 1.81 -19.62 -12.64
CA LEU A 356 0.61 -19.54 -13.50
C LEU A 356 0.91 -19.44 -14.99
N SER A 357 2.11 -18.98 -15.39
CA SER A 357 2.53 -18.94 -16.80
C SER A 357 2.42 -20.31 -17.49
N ARG A 358 2.62 -21.39 -16.72
CA ARG A 358 2.53 -22.80 -17.15
C ARG A 358 1.11 -23.23 -17.52
N TYR A 359 0.11 -22.48 -17.05
CA TYR A 359 -1.31 -22.66 -17.32
C TYR A 359 -1.87 -21.58 -18.27
N ASP A 360 -1.00 -20.77 -18.89
CA ASP A 360 -1.35 -19.69 -19.82
C ASP A 360 -2.20 -18.54 -19.21
N VAL A 361 -2.17 -18.37 -17.88
CA VAL A 361 -2.89 -17.33 -17.12
C VAL A 361 -1.96 -16.16 -16.75
N GLU A 362 -2.44 -14.91 -16.88
CA GLU A 362 -1.69 -13.71 -16.47
C GLU A 362 -2.04 -13.30 -15.04
N VAL A 363 -1.02 -12.91 -14.26
CA VAL A 363 -1.18 -12.25 -12.96
C VAL A 363 -1.03 -10.74 -13.16
N ARG A 364 -1.91 -9.96 -12.53
CA ARG A 364 -1.85 -8.49 -12.50
C ARG A 364 -1.22 -7.95 -11.22
N GLY A 365 -1.34 -8.67 -10.11
CA GLY A 365 -0.66 -8.36 -8.84
C GLY A 365 -1.14 -9.21 -7.68
N VAL A 366 -0.30 -9.36 -6.66
CA VAL A 366 -0.60 -10.03 -5.39
C VAL A 366 -0.50 -9.01 -4.25
N TYR A 367 -1.64 -8.70 -3.65
CA TYR A 367 -1.77 -7.69 -2.59
C TYR A 367 -2.03 -8.36 -1.24
N ILE A 368 -1.35 -7.86 -0.20
CA ILE A 368 -1.64 -8.20 1.20
C ILE A 368 -2.58 -7.13 1.72
N GLN A 369 -3.77 -7.52 2.21
CA GLN A 369 -4.76 -6.59 2.74
C GLN A 369 -4.57 -6.38 4.24
N ASP A 370 -5.03 -7.32 5.07
CA ASP A 370 -4.91 -7.26 6.53
C ASP A 370 -4.06 -8.43 7.07
N VAL A 371 -3.49 -8.24 8.26
CA VAL A 371 -2.65 -9.20 8.95
C VAL A 371 -3.09 -9.25 10.42
N ALA A 372 -3.77 -10.32 10.81
CA ALA A 372 -4.32 -10.48 12.16
C ALA A 372 -3.19 -10.83 13.15
N LEU A 373 -2.51 -9.80 13.68
CA LEU A 373 -1.37 -9.94 14.58
C LEU A 373 -1.78 -10.32 16.02
N PRO A 374 -1.13 -11.33 16.64
CA PRO A 374 -1.26 -11.59 18.07
C PRO A 374 -0.82 -10.42 18.94
N ILE A 375 -1.55 -10.16 20.03
CA ILE A 375 -1.30 -9.08 20.99
C ILE A 375 0.14 -9.11 21.54
N GLU A 376 0.73 -10.29 21.68
CA GLU A 376 2.11 -10.49 22.14
C GLU A 376 3.14 -9.87 21.16
N LEU A 377 2.95 -10.05 19.85
CA LEU A 377 3.85 -9.47 18.84
C LEU A 377 3.76 -7.94 18.83
N VAL A 378 2.55 -7.39 19.01
CA VAL A 378 2.31 -5.93 19.06
C VAL A 378 3.08 -5.29 20.23
N LYS A 379 3.17 -5.96 21.39
CA LYS A 379 4.00 -5.49 22.51
C LYS A 379 5.47 -5.45 22.15
N VAL A 380 6.02 -6.57 21.65
CA VAL A 380 7.44 -6.69 21.25
C VAL A 380 7.83 -5.67 20.17
N LEU A 381 6.94 -5.43 19.19
CA LEU A 381 7.13 -4.40 18.16
C LEU A 381 7.15 -2.98 18.76
N THR A 382 6.24 -2.71 19.70
CA THR A 382 6.13 -1.40 20.38
C THR A 382 7.37 -1.13 21.23
N GLU A 383 7.79 -2.09 22.04
CA GLU A 383 9.01 -2.03 22.87
C GLU A 383 10.27 -1.84 22.00
N ARG A 384 10.37 -2.54 20.87
CA ARG A 384 11.47 -2.43 19.90
C ARG A 384 11.51 -1.06 19.22
N GLU A 385 10.37 -0.48 18.84
CA GLU A 385 10.33 0.85 18.23
C GLU A 385 10.62 1.96 19.26
N ILE A 386 10.18 1.82 20.52
CA ILE A 386 10.58 2.68 21.63
C ILE A 386 12.11 2.63 21.81
N ALA A 387 12.70 1.46 21.99
CA ALA A 387 14.14 1.30 22.18
C ALA A 387 14.97 1.84 20.99
N LYS A 388 14.43 1.79 19.77
CA LYS A 388 15.02 2.39 18.57
C LYS A 388 14.95 3.93 18.59
N GLN A 389 13.82 4.50 19.00
CA GLN A 389 13.66 5.95 19.19
C GLN A 389 14.56 6.49 20.31
N GLU A 390 14.64 5.77 21.44
CA GLU A 390 15.58 6.04 22.53
C GLU A 390 17.02 6.01 22.03
N LYS A 391 17.42 4.98 21.26
CA LYS A 391 18.76 4.89 20.67
C LYS A 391 19.08 6.08 19.75
N THR A 392 18.14 6.50 18.88
CA THR A 392 18.34 7.69 18.04
C THR A 392 18.43 8.98 18.86
N THR A 393 17.63 9.08 19.93
CA THR A 393 17.66 10.23 20.85
C THR A 393 19.01 10.28 21.58
N PHE A 394 19.52 9.13 22.03
CA PHE A 394 20.82 9.03 22.68
C PHE A 394 21.99 9.34 21.73
N SER A 395 21.94 8.94 20.45
CA SER A 395 22.96 9.34 19.49
C SER A 395 22.95 10.85 19.23
N PHE A 396 21.78 11.47 19.07
CA PHE A 396 21.69 12.93 18.93
C PHE A 396 22.16 13.67 20.20
N GLN A 397 21.87 13.14 21.40
CA GLN A 397 22.41 13.66 22.66
C GLN A 397 23.94 13.51 22.70
N GLN A 398 24.50 12.38 22.27
CA GLN A 398 25.95 12.16 22.23
C GLN A 398 26.66 13.08 21.24
N GLU A 399 26.07 13.32 20.07
CA GLU A 399 26.59 14.27 19.07
C GLU A 399 26.52 15.72 19.57
N ALA A 400 25.38 16.13 20.13
CA ALA A 400 25.22 17.45 20.74
C ALA A 400 26.20 17.66 21.92
N GLN A 401 26.45 16.63 22.73
CA GLN A 401 27.38 16.70 23.86
C GLN A 401 28.84 16.73 23.39
N LYS A 402 29.20 16.01 22.32
CA LYS A 402 30.52 16.14 21.67
C LYS A 402 30.74 17.56 21.14
N ALA A 403 29.76 18.12 20.42
CA ALA A 403 29.82 19.48 19.90
C ALA A 403 29.92 20.55 21.02
N ARG A 404 29.24 20.33 22.15
CA ARG A 404 29.40 21.17 23.36
C ARG A 404 30.81 21.10 23.93
N VAL A 405 31.35 19.90 24.14
CA VAL A 405 32.71 19.71 24.69
C VAL A 405 33.77 20.29 23.76
N GLU A 406 33.60 20.18 22.44
CA GLU A 406 34.50 20.80 21.46
C GLU A 406 34.42 22.34 21.48
N LEU A 407 33.20 22.90 21.56
CA LEU A 407 33.00 24.35 21.68
C LEU A 407 33.56 24.88 23.01
N GLU A 408 33.37 24.17 24.12
CA GLU A 408 33.92 24.50 25.44
C GLU A 408 35.46 24.41 25.43
N ALA A 409 36.06 23.42 24.75
CA ALA A 409 37.50 23.32 24.59
C ALA A 409 38.08 24.47 23.76
N GLN A 410 37.45 24.81 22.62
CA GLN A 410 37.85 25.95 21.78
C GLN A 410 37.69 27.29 22.54
N THR A 411 36.59 27.45 23.28
CA THR A 411 36.33 28.66 24.10
C THR A 411 37.34 28.77 25.24
N GLY A 412 37.62 27.68 25.96
CA GLY A 412 38.63 27.63 27.01
C GLY A 412 40.03 27.96 26.49
N GLN A 413 40.41 27.45 25.32
CA GLN A 413 41.66 27.80 24.66
C GLN A 413 41.72 29.30 24.28
N ALA A 414 40.62 29.87 23.78
CA ALA A 414 40.51 31.29 23.46
C ALA A 414 40.57 32.20 24.70
N ASP A 415 39.87 31.84 25.78
CA ASP A 415 39.93 32.60 27.04
C ASP A 415 41.28 32.46 27.75
N MET A 416 41.97 31.30 27.66
CA MET A 416 43.37 31.18 28.10
C MET A 416 44.30 32.09 27.27
N GLN A 417 44.13 32.14 25.94
CA GLN A 417 44.90 33.07 25.10
C GLN A 417 44.61 34.53 25.44
N LYS A 418 43.35 34.88 25.71
CA LYS A 418 42.92 36.21 26.12
C LYS A 418 43.50 36.60 27.48
N GLN A 419 43.49 35.70 28.47
CA GLN A 419 44.15 35.90 29.77
C GLN A 419 45.66 36.09 29.62
N LEU A 420 46.33 35.26 28.80
CA LEU A 420 47.76 35.39 28.51
C LEU A 420 48.08 36.71 27.77
N ALA A 421 47.22 37.16 26.86
CA ALA A 421 47.35 38.45 26.19
C ALA A 421 47.16 39.61 27.17
N THR A 422 46.13 39.56 28.03
CA THR A 422 45.91 40.56 29.09
C THR A 422 47.08 40.62 30.07
N ALA A 423 47.69 39.48 30.44
CA ALA A 423 48.87 39.43 31.30
C ALA A 423 50.13 40.01 30.62
N LYS A 424 50.31 39.81 29.31
CA LYS A 424 51.39 40.48 28.55
C LYS A 424 51.18 41.99 28.48
N VAL A 425 49.97 42.42 28.14
CA VAL A 425 49.62 43.85 28.04
C VAL A 425 49.74 44.55 29.40
N SER A 426 49.42 43.90 30.52
CA SER A 426 49.63 44.50 31.85
C SER A 426 51.11 44.61 32.22
N ILE A 427 51.96 43.66 31.81
CA ILE A 427 53.42 43.78 31.94
C ILE A 427 53.95 44.96 31.10
N GLU A 428 53.53 45.06 29.83
CA GLU A 428 53.91 46.18 28.94
C GLU A 428 53.45 47.54 29.48
N ILE A 429 52.22 47.64 30.01
CA ILE A 429 51.71 48.85 30.67
C ILE A 429 52.52 49.20 31.91
N ASN A 430 52.90 48.22 32.74
CA ASN A 430 53.72 48.46 33.93
C ASN A 430 55.15 48.90 33.56
N GLU A 431 55.77 48.30 32.54
CA GLU A 431 57.05 48.77 32.00
C GLU A 431 56.96 50.18 31.41
N ALA A 432 55.90 50.48 30.64
CA ALA A 432 55.70 51.80 30.04
C ALA A 432 55.45 52.87 31.13
N THR A 433 54.71 52.53 32.18
CA THR A 433 54.47 53.40 33.34
C THR A 433 55.77 53.68 34.09
N ALA A 434 56.56 52.64 34.40
CA ALA A 434 57.87 52.80 35.04
C ALA A 434 58.83 53.66 34.20
N LYS A 435 58.89 53.46 32.87
CA LYS A 435 59.68 54.29 31.95
C LYS A 435 59.17 55.74 31.91
N ALA A 436 57.86 55.95 31.93
CA ALA A 436 57.26 57.29 31.98
C ALA A 436 57.54 58.02 33.31
N ASP A 437 57.54 57.31 34.45
CA ASP A 437 57.84 57.90 35.76
C ASP A 437 59.34 58.20 35.94
N VAL A 438 60.23 57.40 35.36
CA VAL A 438 61.65 57.76 35.22
C VAL A 438 61.79 59.05 34.40
N ALA A 439 61.14 59.15 33.23
CA ALA A 439 61.20 60.35 32.39
C ALA A 439 60.65 61.60 33.10
N LYS A 440 59.56 61.49 33.87
CA LYS A 440 59.06 62.57 34.75
C LYS A 440 60.09 62.97 35.81
N ALA A 441 60.75 62.01 36.45
CA ALA A 441 61.76 62.27 37.46
C ALA A 441 62.99 63.02 36.87
N GLU A 442 63.37 62.72 35.63
CA GLU A 442 64.45 63.43 34.94
C GLU A 442 64.05 64.85 34.53
N GLY A 443 62.83 65.03 33.99
CA GLY A 443 62.29 66.36 33.70
C GLY A 443 62.20 67.24 34.95
N ASN A 444 61.73 66.69 36.07
CA ASN A 444 61.68 67.39 37.35
C ASN A 444 63.10 67.75 37.87
N ARG A 445 64.10 66.88 37.67
CA ARG A 445 65.50 67.17 38.01
C ARG A 445 66.04 68.36 37.22
N GLN A 446 65.78 68.39 35.91
CA GLN A 446 66.25 69.46 35.02
C GLN A 446 65.57 70.80 35.31
N VAL A 447 64.28 70.81 35.69
CA VAL A 447 63.59 72.01 36.20
C VAL A 447 64.22 72.50 37.52
N LEU A 448 64.57 71.59 38.43
CA LEU A 448 65.18 71.94 39.71
C LEU A 448 66.57 72.57 39.54
N GLU A 449 67.40 72.04 38.63
CA GLU A 449 68.70 72.62 38.27
C GLU A 449 68.59 74.04 37.71
N LEU A 450 67.67 74.27 36.77
CA LEU A 450 67.38 75.59 36.21
C LEU A 450 66.88 76.59 37.27
N THR A 451 66.05 76.11 38.21
CA THR A 451 65.53 76.95 39.31
C THR A 451 66.67 77.35 40.27
N GLY A 452 67.52 76.39 40.66
CA GLY A 452 68.65 76.63 41.55
C GLY A 452 69.69 77.60 40.99
N GLN A 453 69.94 77.59 39.68
CA GLN A 453 70.80 78.58 39.02
C GLN A 453 70.22 80.01 39.11
N GLY A 454 68.90 80.15 38.98
CA GLY A 454 68.21 81.44 39.17
C GLY A 454 68.27 81.95 40.62
N GLU A 455 68.13 81.06 41.60
CA GLU A 455 68.21 81.44 43.01
C GLU A 455 69.64 81.81 43.46
N ALA A 456 70.67 81.16 42.93
CA ALA A 456 72.06 81.52 43.20
C ALA A 456 72.38 82.97 42.77
N ALA A 457 71.98 83.36 41.55
CA ALA A 457 72.16 84.73 41.05
C ALA A 457 71.37 85.76 41.89
N LYS A 458 70.15 85.40 42.30
CA LYS A 458 69.31 86.22 43.18
C LYS A 458 69.98 86.45 44.54
N ILE A 459 70.49 85.40 45.19
CA ILE A 459 71.19 85.48 46.48
C ILE A 459 72.45 86.35 46.38
N GLN A 460 73.24 86.21 45.31
CA GLN A 460 74.44 87.04 45.10
C GLN A 460 74.10 88.53 45.01
N SER A 461 73.09 88.91 44.21
CA SER A 461 72.66 90.32 44.10
C SER A 461 72.12 90.91 45.41
N ILE A 462 71.47 90.09 46.25
CA ILE A 462 71.01 90.50 47.58
C ILE A 462 72.20 90.71 48.53
N GLY A 463 73.22 89.85 48.49
CA GLY A 463 74.43 89.98 49.30
C GLY A 463 75.22 91.25 48.97
N GLU A 464 75.37 91.59 47.69
CA GLU A 464 76.00 92.83 47.24
C GLU A 464 75.23 94.08 47.73
N ALA A 465 73.90 94.06 47.66
CA ALA A 465 73.06 95.14 48.17
C ALA A 465 73.13 95.30 49.71
N GLN A 466 73.15 94.20 50.45
CA GLN A 466 73.26 94.21 51.91
C GLN A 466 74.64 94.72 52.37
N GLY A 467 75.72 94.29 51.74
CA GLY A 467 77.08 94.76 52.04
C GLY A 467 77.28 96.26 51.77
N ALA A 468 76.56 96.83 50.79
CA ALA A 468 76.54 98.28 50.56
C ALA A 468 75.77 99.03 51.67
N ALA A 469 74.60 98.53 52.07
CA ALA A 469 73.78 99.14 53.12
C ALA A 469 74.47 99.12 54.50
N GLU A 470 75.13 98.02 54.85
CA GLU A 470 75.79 97.88 56.15
C GLU A 470 77.02 98.79 56.30
N LYS A 471 77.78 99.03 55.21
CA LYS A 471 78.84 100.06 55.18
C LYS A 471 78.31 101.46 55.47
N ALA A 472 77.16 101.83 54.91
CA ALA A 472 76.54 103.13 55.16
C ALA A 472 76.06 103.27 56.62
N LEU A 473 75.45 102.22 57.17
CA LEU A 473 75.03 102.17 58.57
C LEU A 473 76.21 102.23 59.56
N GLY A 474 77.35 101.60 59.23
CA GLY A 474 78.57 101.67 60.04
C GLY A 474 79.11 103.10 60.17
N LEU A 475 79.19 103.83 59.06
CA LEU A 475 79.64 105.23 59.04
C LEU A 475 78.68 106.16 59.81
N GLY A 476 77.37 105.97 59.65
CA GLY A 476 76.36 106.75 60.40
C GLY A 476 76.43 106.53 61.92
N LYS A 477 76.58 105.28 62.37
CA LYS A 477 76.73 104.95 63.80
C LYS A 477 78.01 105.53 64.40
N ALA A 478 79.13 105.51 63.66
CA ALA A 478 80.40 106.08 64.13
C ALA A 478 80.29 107.59 64.44
N ALA A 479 79.65 108.36 63.56
CA ALA A 479 79.41 109.79 63.77
C ALA A 479 78.50 110.07 64.99
N GLY A 480 77.44 109.27 65.16
CA GLY A 480 76.55 109.36 66.33
C GLY A 480 77.29 109.16 67.66
N TYR A 481 78.16 108.15 67.75
CA TYR A 481 78.97 107.87 68.95
C TYR A 481 80.11 108.88 69.23
N GLN A 482 80.32 109.88 68.37
CA GLN A 482 81.15 111.05 68.70
C GLN A 482 80.26 112.18 69.23
N ALA A 483 79.26 112.61 68.46
CA ALA A 483 78.34 113.68 68.88
C ALA A 483 77.63 113.42 70.22
N GLN A 484 77.33 112.14 70.53
CA GLN A 484 76.67 111.76 71.79
C GLN A 484 77.61 111.76 73.01
N ARG A 485 78.94 111.84 72.83
CA ARG A 485 79.91 111.87 73.95
C ARG A 485 80.29 113.27 74.42
N ASP A 486 80.24 114.27 73.54
CA ASP A 486 80.63 115.64 73.90
C ASP A 486 79.52 116.43 74.64
N ALA A 487 78.29 115.88 74.71
CA ALA A 487 77.10 116.60 75.18
C ALA A 487 76.66 116.31 76.63
N ILE A 488 76.95 115.14 77.20
CA ILE A 488 76.44 114.74 78.53
C ILE A 488 77.51 113.97 79.33
N GLY A 489 77.90 114.52 80.49
CA GLY A 489 78.87 113.91 81.40
C GLY A 489 78.25 113.22 82.62
N ALA A 490 78.71 111.99 82.90
CA ALA A 490 78.73 111.31 84.21
C ALA A 490 77.52 111.50 85.16
N GLY A 491 76.40 110.81 84.90
CA GLY A 491 75.32 110.70 85.90
C GLY A 491 74.09 109.87 85.48
N GLN A 492 74.11 108.57 85.78
CA GLN A 492 72.97 107.60 85.79
C GLN A 492 71.92 107.64 84.65
N THR A 493 71.79 106.52 83.91
CA THR A 493 70.48 105.89 83.64
C THR A 493 70.69 104.49 83.07
N ALA A 494 70.29 103.45 83.82
CA ALA A 494 70.52 102.04 83.48
C ALA A 494 69.21 101.31 83.08
N THR A 495 68.26 102.02 82.47
CA THR A 495 66.83 101.71 82.62
C THR A 495 65.99 101.69 81.34
N VAL A 496 66.59 101.75 80.14
CA VAL A 496 65.82 101.75 78.86
C VAL A 496 66.01 100.48 78.01
N ALA A 497 67.22 99.91 77.96
CA ALA A 497 67.55 98.79 77.06
C ALA A 497 66.78 97.47 77.31
N VAL A 498 66.08 97.35 78.45
CA VAL A 498 65.30 96.15 78.82
C VAL A 498 63.87 96.19 78.25
N ILE A 499 63.36 97.37 77.87
CA ILE A 499 61.95 97.55 77.50
C ILE A 499 61.68 97.17 76.02
N GLU A 500 62.65 97.38 75.14
CA GLU A 500 62.45 97.12 73.69
C GLU A 500 62.41 95.62 73.37
N ALA A 501 63.16 94.80 74.13
CA ALA A 501 63.24 93.34 74.00
C ALA A 501 61.95 92.57 74.35
N LEU A 502 60.88 93.25 74.79
CA LEU A 502 59.63 92.66 75.26
C LEU A 502 58.39 93.05 74.42
N SER A 503 58.58 93.69 73.26
CA SER A 503 57.49 94.34 72.52
C SER A 503 56.91 93.57 71.31
N GLN A 504 57.61 92.58 70.74
CA GLN A 504 57.23 91.96 69.44
C GLN A 504 57.04 90.43 69.42
N SER A 505 57.05 89.73 70.57
CA SER A 505 56.64 88.32 70.65
C SER A 505 55.16 88.18 71.05
N LYS A 506 54.25 88.19 70.06
CA LYS A 506 52.81 87.95 70.26
C LYS A 506 52.25 86.84 69.37
N MET A 507 52.15 85.63 69.93
CA MET A 507 51.11 84.67 69.53
C MET A 507 49.81 84.96 70.32
N PRO A 508 48.63 84.95 69.70
CA PRO A 508 47.36 84.89 70.38
C PRO A 508 46.59 83.58 70.10
N PHE A 509 46.24 82.85 71.16
CA PHE A 509 45.15 81.87 71.14
C PHE A 509 43.92 82.51 71.79
N MET A 510 42.71 82.27 71.27
CA MET A 510 41.44 82.53 71.96
C MET A 510 40.37 81.50 71.53
N PRO A 511 39.54 80.97 72.46
CA PRO A 511 38.47 80.03 72.17
C PRO A 511 37.04 80.61 72.42
N GLN A 512 36.01 79.85 72.02
CA GLN A 512 34.56 80.01 72.35
C GLN A 512 33.83 81.23 71.71
N THR A 513 32.52 81.24 71.37
CA THR A 513 31.41 80.24 71.43
C THR A 513 30.22 80.69 70.54
N LEU A 514 29.41 79.75 70.01
CA LEU A 514 27.94 79.82 69.71
C LEU A 514 27.54 78.45 69.07
N ILE A 515 26.71 77.56 69.61
CA ILE A 515 25.28 77.59 70.03
C ILE A 515 24.27 77.56 68.86
N THR A 516 23.67 76.38 68.64
CA THR A 516 22.20 76.18 68.56
C THR A 516 21.85 74.73 68.95
N SER A 517 20.56 74.43 69.16
CA SER A 517 20.06 73.23 69.88
C SER A 517 19.26 72.24 69.03
N GLY A 518 19.31 70.93 69.34
CA GLY A 518 18.33 69.93 68.88
C GLY A 518 18.84 68.48 68.92
N GLY A 519 18.51 67.72 69.98
CA GLY A 519 19.12 66.43 70.34
C GLY A 519 18.90 65.22 69.40
N GLY A 520 19.55 64.10 69.76
CA GLY A 520 19.45 62.80 69.06
C GLY A 520 20.61 61.86 69.42
N GLU A 521 20.30 60.77 70.11
CA GLU A 521 21.20 59.90 70.88
C GLU A 521 22.35 59.17 70.13
N MET A 522 23.54 59.22 70.74
CA MET A 522 24.40 58.10 71.14
C MET A 522 24.83 56.97 70.16
N GLY A 523 26.15 56.78 70.02
CA GLY A 523 26.78 55.52 69.56
C GLY A 523 27.99 55.71 68.63
N GLY A 524 29.10 54.99 68.76
CA GLY A 524 29.40 53.97 69.78
C GLY A 524 30.65 53.09 69.55
N LEU A 525 31.62 53.46 68.69
CA LEU A 525 32.76 52.57 68.36
C LEU A 525 34.13 53.01 68.92
N LEU A 526 34.44 54.30 69.03
CA LEU A 526 35.80 54.78 69.30
C LEU A 526 36.29 54.53 70.74
N GLN A 527 35.37 54.20 71.66
CA GLN A 527 35.65 54.05 73.10
C GLN A 527 35.82 52.58 73.54
N LEU A 528 35.39 51.60 72.73
CA LEU A 528 35.48 50.18 73.09
C LEU A 528 36.91 49.61 72.88
N VAL A 529 37.61 50.06 71.85
CA VAL A 529 38.96 49.58 71.47
C VAL A 529 40.02 49.95 72.51
N LEU A 530 39.87 51.10 73.18
CA LEU A 530 40.78 51.58 74.23
C LEU A 530 40.57 50.88 75.58
N ALA A 531 39.44 50.20 75.80
CA ALA A 531 39.16 49.51 77.06
C ALA A 531 39.75 48.08 77.09
N ASN A 532 39.64 47.32 75.99
CA ASN A 532 40.01 45.90 75.95
C ASN A 532 41.52 45.61 75.85
N LEU A 533 42.38 46.63 75.94
CA LEU A 533 43.85 46.48 75.95
C LEU A 533 44.47 46.61 77.36
N ALA A 534 43.66 46.77 78.41
CA ALA A 534 44.13 46.94 79.78
C ALA A 534 43.44 45.96 80.77
N THR A 535 44.27 45.12 81.41
CA THR A 535 43.93 44.16 82.49
C THR A 535 43.11 42.93 82.10
N GLY A 536 43.24 41.86 82.88
CA GLY A 536 42.46 40.62 82.75
C GLY A 536 42.66 39.67 83.93
N ALA A 537 41.62 38.92 84.29
CA ALA A 537 41.61 37.86 85.30
C ALA A 537 40.36 36.95 85.15
N THR A 538 40.43 35.74 85.71
CA THR A 538 39.34 34.74 85.91
C THR A 538 38.57 35.03 87.24
N PRO A 539 37.46 34.35 87.66
CA PRO A 539 37.11 32.92 87.42
C PRO A 539 35.59 32.55 87.34
N SER A 540 35.29 31.29 87.72
CA SER A 540 34.04 30.49 87.78
C SER A 540 32.97 30.98 88.82
N LEU A 541 31.75 30.43 89.00
CA LEU A 541 31.16 29.05 88.89
C LEU A 541 29.80 29.08 88.11
N GLU A 542 28.83 28.14 88.10
CA GLU A 542 28.51 26.93 88.91
C GLU A 542 27.61 25.90 88.13
N GLU A 543 26.84 25.04 88.82
CA GLU A 543 25.97 23.93 88.36
C GLU A 543 24.56 24.02 89.05
N PRO A 544 23.48 23.22 88.78
CA PRO A 544 23.49 21.74 88.65
C PRO A 544 22.51 21.05 87.64
N ARG A 545 23.00 19.94 87.03
CA ARG A 545 22.44 18.55 86.92
C ARG A 545 20.93 18.19 86.84
N PRO A 546 20.57 16.92 86.52
CA PRO A 546 21.28 15.81 85.83
C PRO A 546 20.50 15.41 84.53
N ALA A 547 20.64 14.30 83.80
CA ALA A 547 21.28 12.96 83.92
C ALA A 547 21.34 12.36 82.47
N ALA A 548 21.86 11.17 82.12
CA ALA A 548 22.76 10.15 82.68
C ALA A 548 22.89 9.02 81.59
N GLU A 549 23.99 8.27 81.39
CA GLU A 549 25.37 8.39 81.89
C GLU A 549 26.36 7.58 81.00
N THR A 550 27.53 7.23 81.56
CA THR A 550 28.73 6.53 81.05
C THR A 550 28.57 5.00 80.78
N THR A 551 29.55 4.22 80.28
CA THR A 551 31.04 4.37 80.27
C THR A 551 31.72 3.61 79.10
N ALA A 552 32.96 4.01 78.80
CA ALA A 552 33.89 3.35 77.86
C ALA A 552 34.52 2.05 78.40
N HIS A 553 35.02 1.20 77.49
CA HIS A 553 36.34 0.53 77.62
C HIS A 553 36.83 -0.11 76.30
N THR A 554 38.13 0.01 76.04
CA THR A 554 38.96 -0.81 75.11
C THR A 554 39.87 -1.73 75.95
N PRO A 555 40.58 -2.78 75.43
CA PRO A 555 40.95 -3.04 74.02
C PRO A 555 40.97 -4.53 73.55
N SER A 556 41.54 -4.75 72.34
CA SER A 556 42.42 -5.87 71.90
C SER A 556 41.89 -7.25 71.44
N SER A 557 42.72 -7.84 70.55
CA SER A 557 42.96 -9.25 70.16
C SER A 557 41.91 -10.06 69.37
N ASP A 558 42.35 -10.45 68.16
CA ASP A 558 42.29 -11.79 67.51
C ASP A 558 40.94 -12.47 67.23
N GLY A 559 40.87 -13.35 66.21
CA GLY A 559 39.69 -14.22 66.12
C GLY A 559 39.51 -15.29 65.05
N ASN A 560 40.05 -15.16 63.82
CA ASN A 560 40.06 -16.24 62.80
C ASN A 560 38.68 -16.77 62.28
N GLU A 561 38.70 -17.57 61.20
CA GLU A 561 37.63 -18.45 60.64
C GLU A 561 36.20 -17.87 60.42
N ALA A 562 35.61 -17.92 59.22
CA ALA A 562 35.86 -18.76 58.03
C ALA A 562 35.48 -18.07 56.71
#